data_AF-A0A5C5XU23-F1
#
_entry.id   AF-A0A5C5XU23-F1
#
_cell.length_a   1.000
_cell.length_b   1.000
_cell.length_c   1.000
_cell.angle_alpha   90.00
_cell.angle_beta   90.00
_cell.angle_gamma   90.00
#
_symmetry.space_group_name_H-M   'P 1'
#
loop_
_entity.id
_entity.type
_entity.pdbx_description
1 polymer ?
#
loop_
_entity_poly.entity_id
_entity_poly.type
_entity_poly.pdbx_seq_one_letter_code
_entity_poly.pdbx_strand_id
1 'polypeptide(L)'
;MEHREREDEILLDANRYLFIDTDATTTYQFSYDYHAEAHPIVSALADQCRDRYQLCFVCDTDIPYDDTWDRSGELHREDFQARIKSDLVRREISYLSLSGTLPCRMNQVIETLKGLDM
;
A
#
# COMPACT_ATOMS: atom_id res chain seq x y z
N MET A 1 11.44 1.07 12.32
CA MET A 1 11.80 2.49 12.06
C MET A 1 12.64 2.60 10.80
N GLU A 2 13.57 1.67 10.58
CA GLU A 2 14.42 1.60 9.37
C GLU A 2 13.72 1.87 8.02
N HIS A 3 12.49 1.39 7.82
CA HIS A 3 11.74 1.69 6.59
C HIS A 3 11.57 3.20 6.35
N ARG A 4 11.07 3.93 7.35
CA ARG A 4 10.84 5.39 7.25
C ARG A 4 12.13 6.18 7.17
N GLU A 5 13.16 5.74 7.89
CA GLU A 5 14.48 6.35 7.81
C GLU A 5 15.02 6.28 6.37
N ARG A 6 14.90 5.12 5.72
CA ARG A 6 15.26 4.98 4.30
C ARG A 6 14.40 5.82 3.36
N GLU A 7 13.10 5.90 3.61
CA GLU A 7 12.21 6.79 2.84
C GLU A 7 12.68 8.24 2.93
N ASP A 8 12.98 8.72 4.15
CA ASP A 8 13.43 10.10 4.40
C ASP A 8 14.81 10.38 3.78
N GLU A 9 15.73 9.39 3.79
CA GLU A 9 17.03 9.48 3.12
C GLU A 9 16.89 9.57 1.60
N ILE A 10 16.12 8.69 0.98
CA ILE A 10 15.95 8.64 -0.48
C ILE A 10 15.16 9.85 -0.99
N LEU A 11 14.25 10.39 -0.18
CA LEU A 11 13.46 11.57 -0.53
C LEU A 11 14.34 12.78 -0.89
N LEU A 12 15.52 12.91 -0.27
CA LEU A 12 16.46 13.99 -0.54
C LEU A 12 17.04 13.93 -1.97
N ASP A 13 17.13 12.74 -2.53
CA ASP A 13 17.68 12.47 -3.86
C ASP A 13 16.59 12.21 -4.92
N ALA A 14 15.32 12.15 -4.51
CA ALA A 14 14.22 11.81 -5.39
C ALA A 14 14.00 12.87 -6.48
N ASN A 15 14.01 12.43 -7.74
CA ASN A 15 13.69 13.30 -8.87
C ASN A 15 12.19 13.23 -9.18
N ARG A 16 11.43 14.20 -8.65
CA ARG A 16 9.98 14.42 -8.82
C ARG A 16 9.07 13.46 -8.06
N TYR A 17 9.34 12.16 -8.11
CA TYR A 17 8.50 11.13 -7.47
C TYR A 17 9.34 10.11 -6.70
N LEU A 18 8.84 9.69 -5.55
CA LEU A 18 9.36 8.59 -4.77
C LEU A 18 8.24 7.56 -4.57
N PHE A 19 8.46 6.33 -5.07
CA PHE A 19 7.53 5.23 -4.89
C PHE A 19 7.95 4.40 -3.68
N ILE A 20 7.00 4.20 -2.75
CA ILE A 20 7.21 3.39 -1.56
C ILE A 20 6.45 2.07 -1.75
N ASP A 21 7.17 0.96 -1.61
CA ASP A 21 6.56 -0.37 -1.67
C ASP A 21 6.03 -0.74 -0.28
N THR A 22 4.72 -0.61 -0.13
CA THR A 22 3.96 -0.78 1.12
C THR A 22 4.30 0.22 2.22
N ASP A 23 3.53 0.20 3.31
CA ASP A 23 3.75 1.07 4.46
C ASP A 23 3.32 0.39 5.79
N ALA A 24 3.27 1.18 6.85
CA ALA A 24 2.88 0.68 8.17
C ALA A 24 1.42 0.20 8.23
N THR A 25 0.52 0.65 7.34
CA THR A 25 -0.86 0.13 7.26
C THR A 25 -0.86 -1.33 6.80
N THR A 26 -0.02 -1.69 5.84
CA THR A 26 0.14 -3.08 5.40
C THR A 26 0.70 -3.96 6.53
N THR A 27 1.73 -3.47 7.23
CA THR A 27 2.30 -4.19 8.37
C THR A 27 1.29 -4.35 9.51
N TYR A 28 0.45 -3.32 9.75
CA TYR A 28 -0.64 -3.39 10.71
C TYR A 28 -1.63 -4.50 10.36
N GLN A 29 -2.05 -4.61 9.09
CA GLN A 29 -2.95 -5.68 8.65
C GLN A 29 -2.34 -7.07 8.82
N PHE A 30 -1.06 -7.26 8.45
CA PHE A 30 -0.38 -8.54 8.67
C PHE A 30 -0.20 -8.88 10.16
N SER A 31 -0.01 -7.88 11.02
CA SER A 31 0.08 -8.11 12.47
C SER A 31 -1.23 -8.71 13.00
N TYR A 32 -2.37 -8.17 12.59
CA TYR A 32 -3.68 -8.74 12.94
C TYR A 32 -3.93 -10.11 12.30
N ASP A 33 -3.46 -10.33 11.06
CA ASP A 33 -3.65 -11.60 10.37
C ASP A 33 -2.87 -12.74 11.04
N TYR A 34 -1.61 -12.50 11.42
CA TYR A 34 -0.76 -13.51 12.03
C TYR A 34 -0.87 -13.62 13.55
N HIS A 35 -1.18 -12.52 14.24
CA HIS A 35 -1.08 -12.43 15.70
C HIS A 35 -2.35 -11.93 16.40
N ALA A 36 -3.40 -11.57 15.64
CA ALA A 36 -4.64 -10.97 16.15
C ALA A 36 -4.47 -9.65 16.93
N GLU A 37 -3.26 -9.08 16.95
CA GLU A 37 -2.94 -7.79 17.56
C GLU A 37 -1.85 -7.08 16.76
N ALA A 38 -1.83 -5.74 16.84
CA ALA A 38 -0.74 -4.93 16.32
C ALA A 38 0.00 -4.26 17.47
N HIS A 39 1.33 -4.27 17.42
CA HIS A 39 2.14 -3.55 18.39
C HIS A 39 1.79 -2.05 18.39
N PRO A 40 1.72 -1.37 19.55
CA PRO A 40 1.29 0.04 19.62
C PRO A 40 2.06 0.99 18.69
N ILE A 41 3.37 0.75 18.52
CA ILE A 41 4.21 1.51 17.58
C ILE A 41 3.74 1.33 16.13
N VAL A 42 3.38 0.12 15.71
CA VAL A 42 2.88 -0.14 14.35
C VAL A 42 1.54 0.56 14.14
N SER A 43 0.64 0.51 15.13
CA SER A 43 -0.63 1.24 15.06
C SER A 43 -0.41 2.75 14.89
N ALA A 44 0.46 3.34 15.72
CA ALA A 44 0.78 4.77 15.64
C ALA A 44 1.41 5.16 14.30
N LEU A 45 2.30 4.33 13.75
CA LEU A 45 2.90 4.57 12.44
C LEU A 45 1.86 4.46 11.31
N ALA A 46 0.94 3.49 11.39
CA ALA A 46 -0.14 3.34 10.42
C ALA A 46 -1.13 4.52 10.47
N ASP A 47 -1.38 5.11 11.64
CA ASP A 47 -2.21 6.32 11.77
C ASP A 47 -1.54 7.52 11.07
N GLN A 48 -0.21 7.62 11.14
CA GLN A 48 0.57 8.68 10.51
C GLN A 48 0.70 8.55 8.98
N CYS A 49 0.37 7.38 8.40
CA CYS A 49 0.47 7.18 6.95
C CYS A 49 -0.43 8.12 6.15
N ARG A 50 -1.56 8.57 6.74
CA ARG A 50 -2.45 9.57 6.11
C ARG A 50 -1.70 10.81 5.67
N ASP A 51 -0.91 11.40 6.55
CA ASP A 51 -0.28 12.69 6.30
C ASP A 51 1.09 12.54 5.65
N ARG A 52 1.58 11.30 5.50
CA ARG A 52 2.91 11.01 4.99
C ARG A 52 2.96 10.87 3.47
N TYR A 53 1.95 10.28 2.85
CA TYR A 53 1.95 9.98 1.43
C TYR A 53 0.90 10.82 0.70
N GLN A 54 1.29 11.42 -0.44
CA GLN A 54 0.38 12.23 -1.26
C GLN A 54 -0.61 11.37 -2.05
N LEU A 55 -0.19 10.17 -2.45
CA LEU A 55 -1.00 9.20 -3.19
C LEU A 55 -0.82 7.82 -2.58
N CYS A 56 -1.92 7.06 -2.52
CA CYS A 56 -1.93 5.64 -2.20
C CYS A 56 -2.54 4.87 -3.37
N PHE A 57 -1.86 3.83 -3.84
CA PHE A 57 -2.37 2.94 -4.89
C PHE A 57 -2.61 1.55 -4.30
N VAL A 58 -3.78 0.99 -4.54
CA VAL A 58 -4.13 -0.40 -4.16
C VAL A 58 -4.20 -1.24 -5.41
N CYS A 59 -3.26 -2.16 -5.58
CA CYS A 59 -3.27 -3.11 -6.69
C CYS A 59 -4.38 -4.15 -6.48
N ASP A 60 -5.41 -4.11 -7.34
CA ASP A 60 -6.57 -5.01 -7.20
C ASP A 60 -6.23 -6.49 -7.43
N THR A 61 -7.15 -7.38 -7.09
CA THR A 61 -6.94 -8.85 -7.14
C THR A 61 -7.08 -9.47 -8.53
N ASP A 62 -7.42 -8.70 -9.56
CA ASP A 62 -7.76 -9.21 -10.90
C ASP A 62 -6.57 -9.69 -11.76
N ILE A 63 -5.34 -9.61 -11.23
CA ILE A 63 -4.19 -10.36 -11.79
C ILE A 63 -4.26 -11.79 -11.26
N PRO A 64 -4.16 -12.82 -12.15
CA PRO A 64 -4.16 -14.22 -11.74
C PRO A 64 -3.20 -14.49 -10.58
N TYR A 65 -3.69 -15.19 -9.57
CA TYR A 65 -2.86 -15.59 -8.46
C TYR A 65 -1.87 -16.66 -8.92
N ASP A 66 -0.58 -16.39 -8.75
CA ASP A 66 0.45 -17.41 -8.92
C ASP A 66 0.65 -18.09 -7.56
N ASP A 67 0.39 -19.40 -7.49
CA ASP A 67 0.45 -20.18 -6.25
C ASP A 67 1.89 -20.65 -6.02
N THR A 68 2.67 -19.77 -5.40
CA THR A 68 4.05 -20.06 -5.01
C THR A 68 4.12 -20.49 -3.55
N TRP A 69 5.18 -21.20 -3.16
CA TRP A 69 5.31 -21.76 -1.81
C TRP A 69 5.37 -20.70 -0.69
N ASP A 70 5.73 -19.45 -1.04
CA ASP A 70 5.84 -18.28 -0.17
C ASP A 70 4.54 -17.46 -0.08
N ARG A 71 3.44 -17.97 -0.64
CA ARG A 71 2.18 -17.24 -0.84
C ARG A 71 1.02 -17.89 -0.09
N SER A 72 0.14 -17.08 0.49
CA SER A 72 -0.88 -17.49 1.49
C SER A 72 -2.19 -18.05 0.89
N GLY A 73 -2.19 -18.51 -0.37
CA GLY A 73 -3.39 -18.93 -1.11
C GLY A 73 -4.30 -17.81 -1.66
N GLU A 74 -5.13 -18.15 -2.67
CA GLU A 74 -5.99 -17.21 -3.41
C GLU A 74 -7.20 -16.69 -2.60
N LEU A 75 -7.89 -17.56 -1.85
CA LEU A 75 -9.04 -17.18 -1.00
C LEU A 75 -8.64 -16.17 0.09
N HIS A 76 -7.41 -16.26 0.59
CA HIS A 76 -6.88 -15.32 1.58
C HIS A 76 -6.72 -13.91 1.01
N ARG A 77 -6.48 -13.80 -0.29
CA ARG A 77 -6.13 -12.54 -0.95
C ARG A 77 -7.31 -11.57 -1.03
N GLU A 78 -8.50 -12.03 -1.36
CA GLU A 78 -9.68 -11.16 -1.49
C GLU A 78 -10.13 -10.63 -0.12
N ASP A 79 -10.22 -11.52 0.88
CA ASP A 79 -10.56 -11.15 2.26
C ASP A 79 -9.53 -10.19 2.85
N PHE A 80 -8.24 -10.48 2.66
CA PHE A 80 -7.17 -9.62 3.14
C PHE A 80 -7.19 -8.25 2.45
N GLN A 81 -7.46 -8.20 1.15
CA GLN A 81 -7.60 -6.94 0.44
C GLN A 81 -8.82 -6.14 0.91
N ALA A 82 -9.95 -6.78 1.22
CA ALA A 82 -11.10 -6.11 1.79
C ALA A 82 -10.78 -5.47 3.15
N ARG A 83 -9.98 -6.17 3.99
CA ARG A 83 -9.49 -5.63 5.26
C ARG A 83 -8.59 -4.43 5.08
N ILE A 84 -7.63 -4.49 4.15
CA ILE A 84 -6.75 -3.36 3.80
C ILE A 84 -7.60 -2.16 3.36
N LYS A 85 -8.49 -2.33 2.37
CA LYS A 85 -9.34 -1.25 1.85
C LYS A 85 -10.21 -0.64 2.97
N SER A 86 -10.80 -1.47 3.83
CA SER A 86 -11.59 -0.99 4.98
C SER A 86 -10.76 -0.20 5.99
N ASP A 87 -9.51 -0.58 6.24
CA ASP A 87 -8.64 0.11 7.19
C ASP A 87 -8.13 1.44 6.62
N LEU A 88 -7.82 1.51 5.32
CA LEU A 88 -7.52 2.77 4.64
C LEU A 88 -8.68 3.76 4.77
N VAL A 89 -9.92 3.31 4.52
CA VAL A 89 -11.13 4.13 4.72
C VAL A 89 -11.28 4.58 6.16
N ARG A 90 -11.10 3.67 7.14
CA ARG A 90 -11.19 3.99 8.57
C ARG A 90 -10.16 5.03 9.01
N ARG A 91 -8.97 5.00 8.40
CA ARG A 91 -7.88 5.97 8.62
C ARG A 91 -8.02 7.22 7.76
N GLU A 92 -9.11 7.33 6.99
CA GLU A 92 -9.39 8.32 5.93
C GLU A 92 -8.18 8.59 5.01
N ILE A 93 -7.50 7.52 4.64
CA ILE A 93 -6.46 7.50 3.61
C ILE A 93 -7.15 7.31 2.26
N SER A 94 -7.08 8.33 1.40
CA SER A 94 -7.60 8.23 0.03
C SER A 94 -6.68 7.33 -0.80
N TYR A 95 -7.26 6.38 -1.53
CA TYR A 95 -6.50 5.49 -2.39
C TYR A 95 -7.15 5.31 -3.77
N LEU A 96 -6.33 4.94 -4.75
CA LEU A 96 -6.75 4.62 -6.11
C LEU A 96 -6.54 3.13 -6.36
N SER A 97 -7.61 2.42 -6.73
CA SER A 97 -7.50 1.02 -7.14
C SER A 97 -6.88 0.93 -8.53
N LEU A 98 -5.82 0.15 -8.67
CA LEU A 98 -5.21 -0.19 -9.95
C LEU A 98 -5.72 -1.56 -10.41
N SER A 99 -6.23 -1.66 -11.62
CA SER A 99 -6.86 -2.88 -12.15
C SER A 99 -6.52 -3.13 -13.63
N GLY A 100 -6.78 -4.35 -14.08
CA GLY A 100 -6.49 -4.85 -15.42
C GLY A 100 -5.06 -5.37 -15.55
N THR A 101 -4.61 -5.44 -16.80
CA THR A 101 -3.26 -5.91 -17.15
C THR A 101 -2.18 -4.97 -16.58
N LEU A 102 -0.94 -5.45 -16.49
CA LEU A 102 0.18 -4.63 -16.05
C LEU A 102 0.30 -3.30 -16.83
N PRO A 103 0.22 -3.28 -18.18
CA PRO A 103 0.21 -2.02 -18.94
C PRO A 103 -0.96 -1.09 -18.57
N CYS A 104 -2.15 -1.64 -18.28
CA CYS A 104 -3.32 -0.85 -17.86
C CYS A 104 -3.04 -0.12 -16.54
N ARG A 105 -2.50 -0.84 -15.56
CA ARG A 105 -2.14 -0.31 -14.24
C ARG A 105 -1.05 0.74 -14.33
N MET A 106 -0.02 0.49 -15.14
CA MET A 106 1.04 1.48 -15.40
C MET A 106 0.46 2.76 -15.99
N ASN A 107 -0.47 2.65 -16.95
CA ASN A 107 -1.13 3.82 -17.54
C ASN A 107 -1.97 4.58 -16.49
N GLN A 108 -2.72 3.89 -15.63
CA GLN A 108 -3.49 4.52 -14.54
C GLN A 108 -2.58 5.33 -13.60
N VAL A 109 -1.42 4.78 -13.22
CA VAL A 109 -0.42 5.50 -12.42
C VAL A 109 0.12 6.71 -13.18
N ILE A 110 0.55 6.54 -14.42
CA ILE A 110 1.12 7.63 -15.25
C ILE A 110 0.13 8.79 -15.40
N GLU A 111 -1.13 8.51 -15.70
CA GLU A 111 -2.16 9.55 -15.85
C GLU A 111 -2.45 10.26 -14.52
N THR A 112 -2.45 9.52 -13.41
CA THR A 112 -2.60 10.13 -12.07
C THR A 112 -1.44 11.08 -11.77
N LEU A 113 -0.20 10.67 -12.05
CA LEU A 113 0.99 11.51 -11.80
C LEU A 113 1.02 12.74 -12.70
N LYS A 114 0.67 12.61 -13.99
CA LYS A 114 0.51 13.78 -14.88
C LYS A 114 -0.51 14.78 -14.35
N GLY A 115 -1.57 14.31 -13.71
CA GLY A 115 -2.57 15.15 -13.06
C GLY A 115 -2.04 15.94 -11.85
N LEU A 116 -1.00 15.45 -11.17
CA LEU A 116 -0.36 16.16 -10.06
C LEU A 116 0.62 17.24 -10.51
N ASP A 117 1.21 17.09 -11.70
CA ASP A 117 2.17 18.04 -12.27
C ASP A 117 1.51 19.29 -12.89
N MET A 118 0.17 19.30 -13.04
CA MET A 118 -0.60 20.41 -13.61
C MET A 118 -0.99 21.43 -12.54
#